data_AF-A0A3M4LDN4-F1
#
_entry.id   AF-A0A3M4LDN4-F1
#
_cell.length_a   1.000
_cell.length_b   1.000
_cell.length_c   1.000
_cell.angle_alpha   90.00
_cell.angle_beta   90.00
_cell.angle_gamma   90.00
#
_symmetry.space_group_name_H-M   'P 1'
#
loop_
_entity.id
_entity.type
_entity.pdbx_description
1 polymer ?
#
loop_
_entity_poly.entity_id
_entity_poly.type
_entity_poly.pdbx_seq_one_letter_code
_entity_poly.pdbx_strand_id
1 'polypeptide(L)'
;MPGSILTTDVLTRSELKNAYSGLLGPELRSIEFGIISKFFASVEDHRPFLGEVIWAQFAGFHGMLGRIIYLFREGKKDPEKLIWYEDENIQRMIDALLGDSLLSEFRSLSHSRIQWLNVQFDRQLFKTLDQLLSGREFGEAALRHAESTLATVSKAAPSL
;
A
#
# COMPACT_ATOMS: atom_id res chain seq x y z
N MET A 1 2.92 11.77 -2.52
CA MET A 1 2.82 11.64 -3.99
C MET A 1 2.94 13.01 -4.63
N PRO A 2 3.63 13.18 -5.78
CA PRO A 2 3.70 14.48 -6.48
C PRO A 2 2.32 15.02 -6.85
N GLY A 3 2.09 16.33 -6.68
CA GLY A 3 0.80 16.98 -6.95
C GLY A 3 0.34 16.82 -8.39
N SER A 4 1.26 16.87 -9.36
CA SER A 4 0.98 16.68 -10.78
C SER A 4 0.49 15.27 -11.13
N ILE A 5 0.81 14.25 -10.32
CA ILE A 5 0.21 12.91 -10.45
C ILE A 5 -1.19 12.90 -9.84
N LEU A 6 -1.40 13.55 -8.69
CA LEU A 6 -2.73 13.62 -8.06
C LEU A 6 -3.76 14.30 -8.96
N THR A 7 -3.38 15.35 -9.69
CA THR A 7 -4.28 16.02 -10.65
C THR A 7 -4.68 15.12 -11.81
N THR A 8 -3.97 14.02 -12.06
CA THR A 8 -4.32 13.08 -13.14
C THR A 8 -5.42 12.10 -12.74
N ASP A 9 -5.79 12.04 -11.46
CA ASP A 9 -6.74 11.06 -10.93
C ASP A 9 -8.18 11.29 -11.42
N VAL A 10 -8.45 12.46 -11.99
CA VAL A 10 -9.75 12.81 -12.63
C VAL A 10 -9.73 12.62 -14.14
N LEU A 11 -8.58 12.27 -14.73
CA LEU A 11 -8.45 12.13 -16.18
C LEU A 11 -8.98 10.77 -16.66
N THR A 12 -9.62 10.81 -17.82
CA THR A 12 -9.95 9.59 -18.56
C THR A 12 -8.69 8.92 -19.10
N ARG A 13 -8.80 7.66 -19.53
CA ARG A 13 -7.70 6.91 -20.15
C ARG A 13 -7.05 7.67 -21.31
N SER A 14 -7.86 8.24 -22.21
CA SER A 14 -7.37 8.98 -23.38
C SER A 14 -6.67 10.28 -23.01
N GLU A 15 -7.21 11.02 -22.04
CA GLU A 15 -6.57 12.24 -21.51
C GLU A 15 -5.25 11.92 -20.82
N LEU A 16 -5.21 10.82 -20.06
CA LEU A 16 -4.03 10.38 -19.33
C LEU A 16 -2.89 10.01 -20.28
N LYS A 17 -3.17 9.31 -21.39
CA LYS A 17 -2.16 9.03 -22.43
C LYS A 17 -1.57 10.29 -23.05
N ASN A 18 -2.34 11.36 -23.11
CA ASN A 18 -1.93 12.64 -23.66
C ASN A 18 -1.39 13.62 -22.60
N ALA A 19 -1.24 13.18 -21.33
CA ALA A 19 -0.88 14.06 -20.22
C ALA A 19 0.49 14.75 -20.43
N TYR A 20 1.44 14.08 -21.09
CA TYR A 20 2.75 14.67 -21.40
C TYR A 20 2.74 15.73 -22.50
N SER A 21 1.80 15.63 -23.44
CA SER A 21 1.58 16.64 -24.49
C SER A 21 0.66 17.77 -24.04
N GLY A 22 -0.11 17.57 -22.97
CA GLY A 22 -1.06 18.55 -22.44
C GLY A 22 -0.47 19.50 -21.40
N LEU A 23 -1.38 20.20 -20.70
CA LEU A 23 -1.06 21.22 -19.70
C LEU A 23 -0.18 20.70 -18.55
N LEU A 24 -0.36 19.44 -18.15
CA LEU A 24 0.40 18.81 -17.07
C LEU A 24 1.81 18.37 -17.47
N GLY A 25 2.13 18.37 -18.78
CA GLY A 25 3.36 17.82 -19.32
C GLY A 25 4.64 18.36 -18.68
N PRO A 26 4.80 19.69 -18.51
CA PRO A 26 5.99 20.26 -17.86
C PRO A 26 6.20 19.76 -16.44
N GLU A 27 5.13 19.69 -15.64
CA GLU A 27 5.19 19.23 -14.24
C GLU A 27 5.39 17.73 -14.11
N LEU A 28 4.79 16.93 -15.00
CA LEU A 28 5.05 15.49 -15.06
C LEU A 28 6.50 15.22 -15.48
N ARG A 29 7.09 16.09 -16.32
CA ARG A 29 8.48 15.97 -16.74
C ARG A 29 9.49 16.26 -15.62
N SER A 30 9.16 17.12 -14.67
CA SER A 30 10.05 17.45 -13.56
C SER A 30 10.02 16.44 -12.40
N ILE A 31 9.18 15.39 -12.48
CA ILE A 31 9.11 14.37 -11.42
C ILE A 31 10.43 13.60 -11.33
N GLU A 32 11.10 13.73 -10.20
CA GLU A 32 12.32 13.01 -9.87
C GLU A 32 12.03 11.76 -9.03
N PHE A 33 12.62 10.62 -9.40
CA PHE A 33 12.47 9.37 -8.64
C PHE A 33 13.17 9.41 -7.27
N GLY A 34 14.20 10.26 -7.13
CA GLY A 34 14.96 10.40 -5.89
C GLY A 34 14.14 10.90 -4.69
N ILE A 35 12.92 11.38 -4.91
CA ILE A 35 12.01 11.78 -3.82
C ILE A 35 11.60 10.57 -2.95
N ILE A 36 11.42 9.39 -3.55
CA ILE A 36 11.00 8.18 -2.85
C ILE A 36 12.13 7.65 -1.97
N SER A 37 13.35 7.57 -2.51
CA SER A 37 14.50 7.09 -1.75
C SER A 37 14.84 8.01 -0.58
N LYS A 38 14.76 9.34 -0.77
CA LYS A 38 14.94 10.31 0.31
C LYS A 38 13.88 10.17 1.40
N PHE A 39 12.62 9.99 1.01
CA PHE A 39 11.53 9.78 1.97
C PHE A 39 11.77 8.51 2.79
N PHE A 40 11.99 7.37 2.16
CA PHE A 40 12.22 6.09 2.86
C PHE A 40 13.44 6.14 3.79
N ALA A 41 14.53 6.78 3.35
CA ALA A 41 15.72 6.94 4.19
C ALA A 41 15.41 7.70 5.49
N SER A 42 14.54 8.72 5.46
CA SER A 42 14.19 9.50 6.66
C SER A 42 13.25 8.79 7.63
N VAL A 43 12.45 7.83 7.15
CA VAL A 43 11.44 7.13 7.98
C VAL A 43 11.93 5.80 8.53
N GLU A 44 13.02 5.22 7.99
CA GLU A 44 13.60 3.96 8.49
C GLU A 44 14.01 4.05 9.97
N ASP A 45 14.48 5.22 10.42
CA ASP A 45 14.83 5.49 11.82
C ASP A 45 13.64 5.30 12.78
N HIS A 46 12.41 5.34 12.27
CA HIS A 46 11.19 5.19 13.06
C HIS A 46 10.68 3.73 13.11
N ARG A 47 11.20 2.86 12.25
CA ARG A 47 10.78 1.45 12.16
C ARG A 47 10.82 0.71 13.50
N PRO A 48 11.85 0.85 14.36
CA PRO A 48 11.92 0.13 15.64
C PRO A 48 10.74 0.42 16.58
N PHE A 49 10.03 1.55 16.39
CA PHE A 49 8.96 2.00 17.27
C PHE A 49 7.55 1.63 16.78
N LEU A 50 7.41 1.16 15.53
CA LEU A 50 6.11 0.89 14.89
C LEU A 50 5.70 -0.59 14.94
N GLY A 51 6.67 -1.49 15.14
CA GLY A 51 6.45 -2.94 15.00
C GLY A 51 6.34 -3.38 13.52
N GLU A 52 6.62 -4.65 13.27
CA GLU A 52 6.79 -5.16 11.90
C GLU A 52 5.50 -5.15 11.06
N VAL A 53 4.33 -5.32 11.68
CA VAL A 53 3.05 -5.35 10.95
C VAL A 53 2.71 -3.96 10.38
N ILE A 54 2.78 -2.92 11.22
CA ILE A 54 2.53 -1.53 10.80
C ILE A 54 3.59 -1.10 9.78
N TRP A 55 4.85 -1.46 10.03
CA TRP A 55 5.93 -1.17 9.10
C TRP A 55 5.71 -1.83 7.73
N ALA A 56 5.32 -3.11 7.69
CA ALA A 56 5.06 -3.82 6.44
C ALA A 56 3.92 -3.19 5.64
N GLN A 57 2.83 -2.79 6.30
CA GLN A 57 1.73 -2.08 5.64
C GLN A 57 2.20 -0.73 5.07
N PHE A 58 2.90 0.06 5.89
CA PHE A 58 3.45 1.36 5.49
C PHE A 58 4.39 1.22 4.28
N ALA A 59 5.35 0.31 4.36
CA ALA A 59 6.35 0.08 3.33
C ALA A 59 5.73 -0.47 2.04
N GLY A 60 4.78 -1.41 2.15
CA GLY A 60 4.06 -1.96 1.01
C GLY A 60 3.27 -0.89 0.26
N PHE A 61 2.52 -0.05 1.00
CA PHE A 61 1.77 1.05 0.40
C PHE A 61 2.68 2.06 -0.29
N HIS A 62 3.75 2.50 0.37
CA HIS A 62 4.68 3.45 -0.22
C HIS A 62 5.50 2.86 -1.38
N GLY A 63 5.77 1.56 -1.36
CA GLY A 63 6.33 0.83 -2.50
C GLY A 63 5.41 0.87 -3.72
N MET A 64 4.11 0.66 -3.52
CA MET A 64 3.09 0.80 -4.56
C MET A 64 3.01 2.23 -5.11
N LEU A 65 3.00 3.25 -4.24
CA LEU A 65 3.06 4.66 -4.68
C LEU A 65 4.35 4.95 -5.47
N GLY A 66 5.47 4.35 -5.06
CA GLY A 66 6.73 4.45 -5.78
C GLY A 66 6.67 3.83 -7.17
N ARG A 67 6.00 2.69 -7.32
CA ARG A 67 5.73 2.05 -8.62
C ARG A 67 4.87 2.95 -9.52
N ILE A 68 3.86 3.62 -8.98
CA ILE A 68 3.04 4.59 -9.74
C ILE A 68 3.92 5.72 -10.27
N ILE A 69 4.75 6.34 -9.41
CA ILE A 69 5.67 7.40 -9.81
C ILE A 69 6.65 6.92 -10.92
N TYR A 70 7.16 5.70 -10.78
CA TYR A 70 8.00 5.08 -11.82
C TYR A 70 7.24 4.95 -13.16
N LEU A 71 6.00 4.46 -13.13
CA LEU A 71 5.17 4.28 -14.32
C LEU A 71 4.87 5.62 -15.01
N PHE A 72 4.63 6.68 -14.23
CA PHE A 72 4.52 8.03 -14.76
C PHE A 72 5.79 8.47 -15.48
N ARG A 73 6.97 8.20 -14.92
CA ARG A 73 8.25 8.52 -15.57
C ARG A 73 8.44 7.75 -16.87
N GLU A 74 8.11 6.46 -16.90
CA GLU A 74 8.19 5.65 -18.12
C GLU A 74 7.13 6.05 -19.16
N GLY A 75 6.03 6.67 -18.72
CA GLY A 75 5.02 7.32 -19.55
C GLY A 75 5.56 8.33 -20.56
N LYS A 76 6.77 8.89 -20.31
CA LYS A 76 7.47 9.78 -21.26
C LYS A 76 7.87 9.06 -22.54
N LYS A 77 8.18 7.78 -22.43
CA LYS A 77 8.65 6.92 -23.53
C LYS A 77 7.50 6.08 -24.08
N ASP A 78 6.67 5.58 -23.18
CA ASP A 78 5.54 4.70 -23.48
C ASP A 78 4.27 5.20 -22.77
N PRO A 79 3.39 5.94 -23.47
CA PRO A 79 2.16 6.47 -22.91
C PRO A 79 1.23 5.41 -22.30
N GLU A 80 1.32 4.13 -22.68
CA GLU A 80 0.52 3.08 -22.03
C GLU A 80 0.89 2.91 -20.56
N LYS A 81 2.13 3.21 -20.16
CA LYS A 81 2.56 3.17 -18.75
C LYS A 81 1.82 4.18 -17.87
N LEU A 82 1.25 5.23 -18.47
CA LEU A 82 0.43 6.19 -17.72
C LEU A 82 -0.87 5.56 -17.22
N ILE A 83 -1.32 4.46 -17.84
CA ILE A 83 -2.46 3.67 -17.38
C ILE A 83 -1.99 2.73 -16.26
N TRP A 84 -1.44 3.34 -15.21
CA TRP A 84 -0.76 2.63 -14.12
C TRP A 84 -1.68 1.68 -13.36
N TYR A 85 -2.99 1.96 -13.36
CA TYR A 85 -3.98 1.14 -12.68
C TYR A 85 -4.24 -0.21 -13.37
N GLU A 86 -3.71 -0.41 -14.57
CA GLU A 86 -3.69 -1.70 -15.28
C GLU A 86 -2.37 -2.46 -15.13
N ASP A 87 -1.38 -1.88 -14.44
CA ASP A 87 -0.10 -2.56 -14.20
C ASP A 87 -0.31 -3.79 -13.30
N GLU A 88 0.16 -4.94 -13.77
CA GLU A 88 0.01 -6.21 -13.05
C GLU A 88 0.66 -6.21 -11.66
N ASN A 89 1.75 -5.45 -11.47
CA ASN A 89 2.40 -5.39 -10.16
C ASN A 89 1.58 -4.54 -9.19
N ILE A 90 0.98 -3.44 -9.66
CA ILE A 90 0.04 -2.64 -8.85
C ILE A 90 -1.15 -3.52 -8.43
N GLN A 91 -1.75 -4.25 -9.37
CA GLN A 91 -2.88 -5.15 -9.10
C GLN A 91 -2.51 -6.22 -8.06
N ARG A 92 -1.33 -6.85 -8.18
CA ARG A 92 -0.82 -7.81 -7.19
C ARG A 92 -0.52 -7.19 -5.82
N MET A 93 -0.02 -5.96 -5.79
CA MET A 93 0.22 -5.24 -4.52
C MET A 93 -1.09 -4.90 -3.81
N ILE A 94 -2.12 -4.49 -4.57
CA ILE A 94 -3.45 -4.23 -4.02
C ILE A 94 -4.04 -5.52 -3.44
N ASP A 95 -3.97 -6.63 -4.16
CA ASP A 95 -4.44 -7.94 -3.66
C ASP A 95 -3.71 -8.35 -2.37
N ALA A 96 -2.38 -8.27 -2.37
CA ALA A 96 -1.58 -8.66 -1.21
C ALA A 96 -1.83 -7.79 0.03
N LEU A 97 -2.10 -6.49 -0.15
CA LEU A 97 -2.25 -5.53 0.96
C LEU A 97 -3.70 -5.36 1.43
N LEU A 98 -4.65 -5.44 0.50
CA LEU A 98 -6.06 -5.07 0.72
C LEU A 98 -7.02 -6.25 0.47
N GLY A 99 -6.57 -7.30 -0.23
CA GLY A 99 -7.35 -8.48 -0.56
C GLY A 99 -8.22 -8.35 -1.83
N ASP A 100 -8.64 -9.50 -2.35
CA ASP A 100 -9.37 -9.65 -3.61
C ASP A 100 -10.69 -8.85 -3.69
N SER A 101 -11.40 -8.71 -2.57
CA SER A 101 -12.64 -7.91 -2.54
C SER A 101 -12.38 -6.44 -2.85
N LEU A 102 -11.34 -5.85 -2.26
CA LEU A 102 -10.98 -4.45 -2.49
C LEU A 102 -10.28 -4.28 -3.85
N LEU A 103 -9.55 -5.29 -4.31
CA LEU A 103 -9.04 -5.33 -5.68
C LEU A 103 -10.18 -5.26 -6.72
N SER A 104 -11.26 -6.00 -6.50
CA SER A 104 -12.43 -6.00 -7.37
C SER A 104 -13.11 -4.62 -7.38
N GLU A 105 -13.25 -3.98 -6.22
CA GLU A 105 -13.73 -2.60 -6.11
C GLU A 105 -12.83 -1.63 -6.89
N PHE A 106 -11.50 -1.71 -6.69
CA PHE A 106 -10.53 -0.88 -7.40
C PHE A 106 -10.63 -0.98 -8.92
N ARG A 107 -10.82 -2.19 -9.45
CA ARG A 107 -11.00 -2.43 -10.89
C ARG A 107 -12.25 -1.77 -11.44
N SER A 108 -13.31 -1.68 -10.64
CA SER A 108 -14.58 -1.08 -11.04
C SER A 108 -14.57 0.46 -11.08
N LEU A 109 -13.58 1.11 -10.45
CA LEU A 109 -13.48 2.56 -10.42
C LEU A 109 -13.30 3.13 -11.84
N SER A 110 -13.86 4.29 -12.12
CA SER A 110 -13.61 5.01 -13.38
C SER A 110 -12.51 6.05 -13.21
N HIS A 111 -12.44 6.71 -12.05
CA HIS A 111 -11.49 7.75 -11.67
C HIS A 111 -11.20 7.68 -10.15
N SER A 112 -10.45 8.64 -9.63
CA SER A 112 -10.18 8.80 -8.18
C SER A 112 -9.49 7.59 -7.52
N ARG A 113 -8.69 6.86 -8.29
CA ARG A 113 -8.03 5.64 -7.85
C ARG A 113 -6.92 5.91 -6.84
N ILE A 114 -6.18 7.00 -6.99
CA ILE A 114 -5.15 7.38 -6.00
C ILE A 114 -5.83 7.78 -4.69
N GLN A 115 -6.88 8.60 -4.77
CA GLN A 115 -7.65 8.98 -3.59
C GLN A 115 -8.23 7.75 -2.89
N TRP A 116 -8.78 6.80 -3.65
CA TRP A 116 -9.28 5.54 -3.11
C TRP A 116 -8.18 4.75 -2.41
N LEU A 117 -7.00 4.62 -3.01
CA LEU A 117 -5.86 3.92 -2.41
C LEU A 117 -5.45 4.53 -1.06
N ASN A 118 -5.40 5.86 -0.97
CA ASN A 118 -5.10 6.56 0.28
C ASN A 118 -6.16 6.24 1.35
N VAL A 119 -7.45 6.30 1.01
CA VAL A 119 -8.54 6.02 1.95
C VAL A 119 -8.48 4.58 2.46
N GLN A 120 -8.23 3.59 1.59
CA GLN A 120 -8.13 2.19 2.03
C GLN A 120 -6.90 1.94 2.90
N PHE A 121 -5.78 2.57 2.57
CA PHE A 121 -4.58 2.50 3.40
C PHE A 121 -4.82 3.08 4.79
N ASP A 122 -5.39 4.29 4.89
CA ASP A 122 -5.67 4.92 6.19
C ASP A 122 -6.60 4.04 7.05
N ARG A 123 -7.66 3.49 6.45
CA ARG A 123 -8.57 2.56 7.13
C ARG A 123 -7.84 1.33 7.68
N GLN A 124 -6.98 0.72 6.86
CA GLN A 124 -6.25 -0.48 7.26
C GLN A 124 -5.22 -0.16 8.36
N LEU A 125 -4.49 0.95 8.22
CA LEU A 125 -3.50 1.41 9.19
C LEU A 125 -4.17 1.70 10.55
N PHE A 126 -5.27 2.45 10.57
CA PHE A 126 -5.99 2.75 11.82
C PHE A 126 -6.58 1.50 12.46
N LYS A 127 -7.08 0.56 11.67
CA LYS A 127 -7.56 -0.73 12.18
C LYS A 127 -6.43 -1.51 12.86
N THR A 128 -5.25 -1.57 12.25
CA THR A 128 -4.09 -2.26 12.84
C THR A 128 -3.58 -1.53 14.07
N LEU A 129 -3.55 -0.20 14.08
CA LEU A 129 -3.23 0.58 15.27
C LEU A 129 -4.22 0.33 16.42
N ASP A 130 -5.53 0.27 16.15
CA ASP A 130 -6.56 -0.03 17.14
C ASP A 130 -6.40 -1.45 17.71
N GLN A 131 -6.09 -2.44 16.87
CA GLN A 131 -5.79 -3.81 17.30
C GLN A 131 -4.55 -3.87 18.21
N LEU A 132 -3.50 -3.11 17.87
CA LEU A 132 -2.28 -3.02 18.66
C LEU A 132 -2.52 -2.34 20.01
N LEU A 133 -3.19 -1.17 20.01
CA LEU A 133 -3.48 -0.39 21.22
C LEU A 133 -4.46 -1.10 22.16
N SER A 134 -5.44 -1.82 21.61
CA SER A 134 -6.41 -2.58 22.40
C SER A 134 -5.83 -3.86 23.01
N GLY A 135 -4.59 -4.23 22.65
CA GLY A 135 -3.91 -5.40 23.17
C GLY A 135 -4.54 -6.74 22.77
N ARG A 136 -5.53 -6.73 21.85
CA ARG A 136 -6.30 -7.93 21.46
C ARG A 136 -5.41 -9.01 20.86
N GLU A 137 -4.42 -8.64 20.05
CA GLU A 137 -3.46 -9.60 19.50
C GLU A 137 -2.59 -10.24 20.57
N PHE A 138 -2.13 -9.48 21.56
CA PHE A 138 -1.35 -10.01 22.68
C PHE A 138 -2.21 -10.93 23.55
N GLY A 139 -3.48 -10.58 23.78
CA GLY A 139 -4.44 -11.40 24.52
C GLY A 139 -4.74 -12.73 23.84
N GLU A 140 -5.09 -12.72 22.54
CA GLU A 140 -5.36 -13.95 21.78
C GLU A 140 -4.12 -14.82 21.57
N ALA A 141 -2.95 -14.22 21.34
CA ALA A 141 -1.70 -14.96 21.21
C ALA A 141 -1.30 -15.60 22.55
N ALA A 142 -1.45 -14.87 23.66
CA ALA A 142 -1.21 -15.40 25.00
C ALA A 142 -2.20 -16.52 25.36
N LEU A 143 -3.48 -16.38 25.00
CA LEU A 143 -4.49 -17.43 25.21
C LEU A 143 -4.15 -18.69 24.42
N ARG A 144 -3.84 -18.56 23.13
CA ARG A 144 -3.42 -19.69 22.28
C ARG A 144 -2.14 -20.36 22.78
N HIS A 145 -1.17 -19.58 23.24
CA HIS A 145 0.05 -20.10 23.84
C HIS A 145 -0.26 -20.86 25.14
N ALA A 146 -1.13 -20.33 26.00
CA ALA A 146 -1.56 -20.99 27.23
C ALA A 146 -2.31 -22.30 26.93
N GLU A 147 -3.22 -22.32 25.96
CA GLU A 147 -3.94 -23.52 25.51
C GLU A 147 -2.99 -24.60 24.96
N SER A 148 -2.02 -24.20 24.12
CA SER A 148 -1.01 -25.11 23.59
C SER A 148 -0.12 -25.70 24.69
N THR A 149 0.27 -24.86 25.65
CA THR A 149 1.06 -25.29 26.82
C THR A 149 0.26 -26.27 27.68
N LEU A 150 -1.01 -25.96 28.00
CA LEU A 150 -1.91 -26.83 28.74
C LEU A 150 -2.16 -28.17 28.03
N ALA A 151 -2.36 -28.16 26.72
CA ALA A 151 -2.53 -29.39 25.93
C ALA A 151 -1.27 -30.27 25.95
N THR A 152 -0.09 -29.67 26.01
CA THR A 152 1.20 -30.39 26.10
C THR A 152 1.41 -30.95 27.50
N VAL A 153 1.14 -30.15 28.55
CA VAL A 153 1.27 -30.57 29.95
C VAL A 153 0.25 -31.65 30.30
N SER A 154 -0.99 -31.55 29.81
CA SER A 154 -2.04 -32.57 30.05
C SER A 154 -1.78 -33.89 29.32
N LYS A 155 -1.16 -33.87 28.13
CA LYS A 155 -0.68 -35.08 27.45
C LYS A 155 0.53 -35.73 28.15
N ALA A 156 1.31 -34.95 28.90
CA ALA A 156 2.49 -35.42 29.62
C ALA A 156 2.19 -35.96 31.03
N ALA A 157 0.95 -35.85 31.52
CA ALA A 157 0.53 -36.47 32.78
C ALA A 157 0.20 -37.95 32.54
N PRO A 158 1.02 -38.92 33.01
CA PRO A 158 0.65 -40.32 32.97
C PRO A 158 -0.51 -40.52 33.95
N SER A 159 -1.53 -41.27 33.51
CA SER A 159 -2.55 -41.83 34.40
C SER A 159 -1.85 -42.63 35.52
N LEU A 160 -1.92 -42.12 36.75
CA LEU A 160 -1.61 -42.87 37.97
C LEU A 160 -2.67 -43.95 38.20
#